data_AF-K1AL95-F1
#
_entry.id   AF-K1AL95-F1
#
_cell.length_a   1.000
_cell.length_b   1.000
_cell.length_c   1.000
_cell.angle_alpha   90.00
_cell.angle_beta   90.00
_cell.angle_gamma   90.00
#
_symmetry.space_group_name_H-M   'P 1'
#
loop_
_entity.id
_entity.type
_entity.pdbx_description
1 polymer ?
#
loop_
_entity_poly.entity_id
_entity_poly.type
_entity_poly.pdbx_seq_one_letter_code
_entity_poly.pdbx_strand_id
1 'polypeptide(L)'
;MSDISIISAILVVVVAFLAGLEGILDQFQFHQPIVACTLIGLATGNLEAGVMLGGSLQMIALGWANIGAAVAPDAALASVAAAIILIKGGNFTT
;
A
#
# COMPACT_ATOMS: atom_id res chain seq x y z
N MET A 1 -18.38 -10.07 -2.65
CA MET A 1 -17.85 -8.70 -2.80
C MET A 1 -17.90 -8.09 -1.42
N SER A 2 -16.76 -7.92 -0.74
CA SER A 2 -16.77 -7.21 0.54
C SER A 2 -17.15 -5.78 0.26
N ASP A 3 -18.35 -5.38 0.66
CA ASP A 3 -18.81 -4.00 0.55
C ASP A 3 -17.84 -3.14 1.37
N ILE A 4 -17.01 -2.36 0.68
CA ILE A 4 -16.19 -1.34 1.30
C ILE A 4 -17.19 -0.36 1.93
N SER A 5 -17.36 -0.49 3.24
CA SER A 5 -18.13 0.46 4.02
C SER A 5 -17.53 1.84 3.80
N ILE A 6 -18.38 2.87 3.76
CA ILE A 6 -17.97 4.26 3.54
C ILE A 6 -16.87 4.70 4.52
N ILE A 7 -16.86 4.10 5.72
CA ILE A 7 -15.84 4.28 6.75
C ILE A 7 -14.47 3.72 6.30
N SER A 8 -14.41 2.51 5.74
CA SER A 8 -13.17 1.94 5.18
C SER A 8 -12.68 2.74 3.97
N ALA A 9 -13.58 3.24 3.12
CA ALA A 9 -13.19 4.09 1.98
C ALA A 9 -12.49 5.36 2.44
N ILE A 10 -13.03 6.04 3.45
CA ILE A 10 -12.44 7.24 4.04
C ILE A 10 -11.07 6.90 4.67
N LEU A 11 -10.97 5.79 5.40
CA LEU A 11 -9.71 5.37 6.01
C LEU A 11 -8.61 5.08 4.97
N VAL A 12 -8.97 4.41 3.86
CA VAL A 12 -8.06 4.13 2.74
C VAL A 12 -7.58 5.41 2.08
N VAL A 13 -8.46 6.41 1.88
CA VAL A 13 -8.08 7.71 1.31
C VAL A 13 -7.12 8.47 2.22
N VAL A 14 -7.33 8.45 3.53
CA VAL A 14 -6.42 9.10 4.50
C VAL A 14 -5.04 8.43 4.49
N VAL A 15 -5.00 7.09 4.49
CA VAL A 15 -3.74 6.33 4.42
C VAL A 15 -3.02 6.57 3.09
N ALA A 16 -3.73 6.57 1.97
CA ALA A 16 -3.17 6.83 0.65
C ALA A 16 -2.62 8.27 0.53
N PHE A 17 -3.30 9.25 1.12
CA PHE A 17 -2.83 10.63 1.17
C PHE A 17 -1.55 10.78 1.99
N LEU A 18 -1.48 10.15 3.17
CA LEU A 18 -0.26 10.16 3.99
C LEU A 18 0.91 9.47 3.26
N ALA A 19 0.68 8.31 2.66
CA ALA A 19 1.70 7.57 1.93
C ALA A 19 2.22 8.34 0.70
N GLY A 20 1.33 9.07 -0.01
CA GLY A 20 1.71 9.89 -1.16
C GLY A 20 2.51 11.15 -0.79
N LEU A 21 2.21 11.80 0.33
CA LEU A 21 3.04 12.92 0.83
C LEU A 21 4.45 12.46 1.24
N GLU A 22 4.54 11.25 1.81
CA GLU A 22 5.80 10.64 2.24
C GLU A 22 6.66 10.08 1.11
N GLY A 23 6.10 9.83 -0.08
CA GLY A 23 6.86 9.41 -1.26
C GLY A 23 7.95 10.41 -1.69
N ILE A 24 7.82 11.68 -1.29
CA ILE A 24 8.79 12.75 -1.58
C ILE A 24 9.63 13.09 -0.35
N LEU A 25 9.05 13.02 0.85
CA LEU A 25 9.71 13.45 2.08
C LEU A 25 10.68 12.40 2.63
N ASP A 26 10.49 11.11 2.28
CA ASP A 26 11.37 9.94 2.56
C ASP A 26 11.98 9.92 3.98
N GLN A 27 11.27 10.48 4.97
CA GLN A 27 11.77 10.62 6.35
C GLN A 27 11.24 9.52 7.27
N PHE A 28 10.00 9.07 7.07
CA PHE A 28 9.39 8.04 7.91
C PHE A 28 9.14 6.72 7.17
N GLN A 29 9.58 6.61 5.92
CA GLN A 29 9.47 5.41 5.08
C GLN A 29 8.03 4.89 4.94
N PHE A 30 7.00 5.73 5.10
CA PHE A 30 5.61 5.31 4.90
C PHE A 30 5.29 4.95 3.44
N HIS A 31 6.16 5.34 2.51
CA HIS A 31 6.13 4.91 1.12
C HIS A 31 6.38 3.39 0.95
N GLN A 32 7.04 2.75 1.93
CA GLN A 32 7.38 1.34 1.79
C GLN A 32 6.12 0.49 1.57
N PRO A 33 6.16 -0.40 0.56
CA PRO A 33 5.01 -1.22 0.18
C PRO A 33 4.47 -2.06 1.34
N ILE A 34 5.33 -2.55 2.24
CA ILE A 34 4.89 -3.31 3.40
C ILE A 34 4.05 -2.45 4.37
N VAL A 35 4.39 -1.17 4.56
CA VAL A 35 3.66 -0.29 5.46
C VAL A 35 2.35 0.17 4.82
N ALA A 36 2.38 0.52 3.54
CA ALA A 36 1.19 0.95 2.81
C ALA A 36 0.14 -0.18 2.69
N CYS A 37 0.54 -1.39 2.28
CA CYS A 37 -0.38 -2.52 2.13
C CYS A 37 -0.94 -3.03 3.45
N THR A 38 -0.16 -2.98 4.54
CA THR A 38 -0.63 -3.40 5.87
C THR A 38 -1.65 -2.45 6.46
N LEU A 39 -1.44 -1.13 6.31
CA LEU A 39 -2.41 -0.12 6.75
C LEU A 39 -3.74 -0.21 5.99
N ILE A 40 -3.69 -0.56 4.70
CA ILE A 40 -4.90 -0.77 3.90
C ILE A 40 -5.57 -2.11 4.25
N GLY A 41 -4.79 -3.17 4.50
CA GLY A 41 -5.32 -4.43 5.03
C GLY A 41 -6.04 -4.22 6.36
N LEU A 42 -5.46 -3.43 7.28
CA LEU A 42 -6.10 -3.01 8.52
C LEU A 42 -7.40 -2.23 8.29
N ALA A 43 -7.38 -1.24 7.40
CA ALA A 43 -8.54 -0.40 7.08
C ALA A 43 -9.73 -1.19 6.53
N THR A 44 -9.45 -2.32 5.87
CA THR A 44 -10.45 -3.12 5.17
C THR A 44 -10.75 -4.45 5.85
N GLY A 45 -10.19 -4.68 7.05
CA GLY A 45 -10.45 -5.87 7.86
C GLY A 45 -9.74 -7.14 7.38
N ASN A 46 -8.80 -7.05 6.45
CA ASN A 46 -8.02 -8.18 5.96
C ASN A 46 -6.51 -7.93 6.13
N LEU A 47 -6.04 -8.10 7.36
CA LEU A 47 -4.66 -7.85 7.76
C LEU A 47 -3.68 -8.82 7.08
N GLU A 48 -3.99 -10.12 7.10
CA GLU A 48 -3.11 -11.18 6.59
C GLU A 48 -2.83 -11.00 5.10
N ALA A 49 -3.88 -10.75 4.30
CA ALA A 49 -3.74 -10.49 2.87
C ALA A 49 -2.93 -9.20 2.59
N GLY A 50 -3.09 -8.16 3.40
CA GLY A 50 -2.33 -6.91 3.30
C GLY A 50 -0.84 -7.07 3.63
N VAL A 51 -0.51 -7.86 4.66
CA VAL A 51 0.88 -8.18 5.05
C VAL A 51 1.56 -9.03 3.97
N MET A 52 0.89 -10.07 3.48
CA MET A 52 1.46 -10.95 2.45
C MET A 52 1.73 -10.21 1.14
N LEU A 53 0.79 -9.38 0.70
CA LEU A 53 0.97 -8.57 -0.51
C LEU A 53 2.01 -7.47 -0.29
N GLY A 54 2.06 -6.84 0.89
CA GLY A 54 3.11 -5.87 1.23
C GLY A 54 4.51 -6.49 1.24
N GLY A 55 4.65 -7.70 1.77
CA GLY A 55 5.92 -8.44 1.78
C GLY A 55 6.39 -8.82 0.38
N SER A 56 5.49 -9.22 -0.52
CA SER A 56 5.85 -9.54 -1.91
C SER A 56 6.22 -8.30 -2.72
N LEU A 57 5.48 -7.19 -2.57
CA LEU A 57 5.81 -5.90 -3.20
C LEU A 57 7.11 -5.30 -2.66
N GLN A 58 7.43 -5.49 -1.38
CA GLN A 58 8.73 -5.09 -0.83
C GLN A 58 9.88 -5.76 -1.56
N MET A 59 9.77 -7.07 -1.82
CA MET A 59 10.80 -7.82 -2.54
C MET A 59 11.00 -7.33 -3.97
N ILE A 60 9.94 -6.80 -4.61
CA ILE A 60 10.02 -6.17 -5.94
C ILE A 60 10.65 -4.77 -5.86
N ALA A 61 10.35 -4.04 -4.79
CA ALA A 61 10.86 -2.68 -4.56
C ALA A 61 12.29 -2.63 -4.00
N LEU A 62 12.89 -3.77 -3.63
CA LEU A 62 14.30 -3.90 -3.23
C LEU A 62 15.22 -3.57 -4.41
N GLY A 63 15.45 -2.28 -4.63
CA GLY A 63 16.20 -1.75 -5.77
C GLY A 63 15.71 -0.39 -6.26
N TRP A 64 14.52 0.04 -5.83
CA TRP A 64 14.07 1.41 -6.02
C TRP A 64 14.62 2.29 -4.92
N ALA A 65 15.63 3.08 -5.30
CA ALA A 65 16.15 4.17 -4.50
C ALA A 65 16.09 5.45 -5.35
N ASN A 66 15.65 6.55 -4.75
CA ASN A 66 15.73 7.87 -5.35
C ASN A 66 17.22 8.28 -5.36
N ILE A 67 17.86 8.35 -6.53
CA ILE A 67 19.28 8.75 -6.67
C ILE A 67 19.35 10.02 -7.51
N GLY A 68 19.60 11.17 -6.85
CA GLY A 68 19.67 12.47 -7.52
C GLY A 68 18.32 12.93 -8.05
N ALA A 69 18.24 13.31 -9.33
CA ALA A 69 16.99 13.68 -9.99
C ALA A 69 16.20 12.47 -10.55
N ALA A 70 16.75 11.26 -10.44
CA ALA A 70 16.06 10.04 -10.84
C ALA A 70 15.10 9.62 -9.72
N VAL A 71 13.83 9.96 -9.89
CA VAL A 71 12.75 9.55 -9.01
C VAL A 71 12.42 8.08 -9.30
N ALA A 72 12.55 7.25 -8.28
CA ALA A 72 12.08 5.89 -8.32
C ALA A 72 10.55 5.90 -8.54
N PRO A 73 10.01 4.96 -9.32
CA PRO A 73 8.57 4.85 -9.50
C PRO A 73 7.84 4.70 -8.16
N ASP A 74 6.68 5.34 -8.06
CA ASP A 74 5.94 5.49 -6.80
C ASP A 74 5.38 4.14 -6.31
N ALA A 75 6.11 3.49 -5.41
CA ALA A 75 5.69 2.19 -4.86
C ALA A 75 4.49 2.33 -3.90
N ALA A 76 4.25 3.52 -3.35
CA ALA A 76 3.18 3.78 -2.40
C ALA A 76 1.80 3.67 -3.09
N LEU A 77 1.60 4.38 -4.21
CA LEU A 77 0.38 4.35 -5.00
C LEU A 77 0.13 2.97 -5.63
N ALA A 78 1.19 2.33 -6.15
CA ALA A 78 1.09 0.97 -6.69
C ALA A 78 0.62 -0.04 -5.64
N SER A 79 1.16 0.08 -4.42
CA SER A 79 0.81 -0.76 -3.27
C SER A 79 -0.62 -0.53 -2.78
N VAL A 80 -1.08 0.73 -2.78
CA VAL A 80 -2.46 1.08 -2.42
C VAL A 80 -3.45 0.49 -3.41
N ALA A 81 -3.20 0.65 -4.71
CA ALA A 81 -4.05 0.10 -5.76
C ALA A 81 -4.08 -1.43 -5.72
N ALA A 82 -2.92 -2.09 -5.56
CA ALA A 82 -2.82 -3.54 -5.47
C ALA A 82 -3.58 -4.10 -4.26
N ALA A 83 -3.48 -3.47 -3.10
CA ALA A 83 -4.24 -3.87 -1.90
C ALA A 83 -5.75 -3.74 -2.11
N ILE A 84 -6.24 -2.65 -2.71
CA ILE A 84 -7.67 -2.46 -3.01
C ILE A 84 -8.17 -3.53 -3.98
N ILE A 85 -7.38 -3.84 -5.03
CA ILE A 85 -7.74 -4.86 -6.03
C ILE A 85 -7.79 -6.24 -5.38
N LEU A 86 -6.81 -6.60 -4.54
CA LEU A 86 -6.80 -7.88 -3.82
C LEU A 86 -8.04 -8.04 -2.95
N ILE A 87 -8.39 -6.99 -2.19
CA ILE A 87 -9.51 -7.03 -1.25
C ILE A 87 -10.86 -7.10 -1.97
N LYS A 88 -11.01 -6.39 -3.11
CA LYS A 88 -12.21 -6.52 -3.95
C LYS A 88 -12.25 -7.84 -4.72
N GLY A 89 -11.10 -8.38 -5.10
CA GLY A 89 -10.96 -9.64 -5.80
C GLY A 89 -11.37 -10.85 -4.95
N GLY A 90 -11.28 -10.75 -3.63
CA GLY A 90 -11.77 -11.76 -2.70
C GLY A 90 -11.02 -13.09 -2.74
N ASN A 91 -9.92 -13.17 -3.50
CA ASN A 91 -9.04 -14.33 -3.55
C ASN A 91 -7.86 -14.07 -2.62
N PHE A 92 -7.93 -14.62 -1.40
CA PHE A 92 -6.88 -14.51 -0.38
C PHE A 92 -6.05 -15.79 -0.25
N THR A 93 -6.24 -16.75 -1.18
CA THR A 93 -5.42 -17.97 -1.24
C THR A 93 -4.05 -17.63 -1.81
N THR A 94 -3.03 -18.06 -1.07
CA THR A 94 -1.58 -18.02 -1.31
C THR A 94 -1.17 -18.18 -2.76
#